data_AF-A0A837NFY2-F1
#
_entry.id   AF-A0A837NFY2-F1
#
_cell.length_a   1.000
_cell.length_b   1.000
_cell.length_c   1.000
_cell.angle_alpha   90.00
_cell.angle_beta   90.00
_cell.angle_gamma   90.00
#
_symmetry.space_group_name_H-M   'P 1'
#
loop_
_entity.id
_entity.type
_entity.pdbx_description
1 polymer ?
#
loop_
_entity_poly.entity_id
_entity_poly.type
_entity_poly.pdbx_seq_one_letter_code
_entity_poly.pdbx_strand_id
1 'polypeptide(L)'
;MKYLYFVAAFCLGALVPVATAATTDLKLKEALQKTIKNNPELLEYDYKIRAAGALIEQAEFSANPRVSAEIENFAGSGRLEGISNSELTVSFSQLIELGDKRQLRVKAATEKEKAQRAEFEYRQIEVLAETTQRFYDILKLQQVAHTSERQIQRTERLIKVAQERVEAGAVPKSEVIRIKLQLERQYAFSDELNGKLKKQQAELASMWAGELNFTRVSGDFTFPLSLPEKANVLSAVNRAPEYLRLLDSEQLLQAQARALAADSKSDITVGVGARYNNEFDDVGLIVQASMPLQFTDPNVGRIKQSRLLHQSNLAQQKQVRQQLKSLALSLVHSLQTHQSYLQKINQRLMPLSEQLLEQTQQGYARGTHSLLQVLDAQTELAKLEYEKVSRKHAIYSDIIELERMTGQPFLGVQQ
;
A
#
# COMPACT_ATOMS: atom_id res chain seq x y z
N MET A 1 -13.36 1.78 81.15
CA MET A 1 -12.02 2.09 80.57
C MET A 1 -12.28 2.59 79.15
N LYS A 2 -12.16 3.91 78.89
CA LYS A 2 -10.95 4.60 78.36
C LYS A 2 -10.71 4.18 76.88
N TYR A 3 -10.77 5.00 75.83
CA TYR A 3 -10.77 6.46 75.61
C TYR A 3 -11.42 6.83 74.25
N LEU A 4 -12.00 8.04 74.18
CA LEU A 4 -12.22 8.84 72.96
C LEU A 4 -10.90 9.11 72.23
N TYR A 5 -10.89 9.15 70.88
CA TYR A 5 -10.14 10.15 70.11
C TYR A 5 -10.82 10.50 68.79
N PHE A 6 -11.03 11.80 68.63
CA PHE A 6 -11.43 12.56 67.45
C PHE A 6 -10.23 12.66 66.49
N VAL A 7 -10.40 12.40 65.18
CA VAL A 7 -9.51 12.94 64.14
C VAL A 7 -10.33 13.27 62.90
N ALA A 8 -10.38 14.57 62.60
CA ALA A 8 -10.79 15.13 61.32
C ALA A 8 -9.66 14.90 60.29
N ALA A 9 -9.99 14.45 59.08
CA ALA A 9 -9.05 14.49 57.96
C ALA A 9 -9.80 14.54 56.61
N PHE A 10 -9.89 15.77 56.10
CA PHE A 10 -9.77 16.17 54.70
C PHE A 10 -10.48 15.32 53.62
N CYS A 11 -11.62 15.84 53.15
CA CYS A 11 -12.06 15.63 51.77
C CYS A 11 -11.02 16.22 50.81
N LEU A 12 -10.03 15.43 50.41
CA LEU A 12 -9.22 15.72 49.24
C LEU A 12 -10.07 15.40 48.00
N GLY A 13 -10.71 16.42 47.44
CA GLY A 13 -11.30 16.33 46.12
C GLY A 13 -10.20 15.95 45.13
N ALA A 14 -10.22 14.70 44.66
CA ALA A 14 -9.43 14.30 43.51
C ALA A 14 -10.00 15.05 42.30
N LEU A 15 -9.39 16.20 41.98
CA LEU A 15 -9.42 16.72 40.63
C LEU A 15 -8.75 15.65 39.76
N VAL A 16 -9.55 14.76 39.18
CA VAL A 16 -9.15 14.03 38.00
C VAL A 16 -8.90 15.13 36.96
N PRO A 17 -7.66 15.33 36.48
CA PRO A 17 -7.48 16.18 35.33
C PRO A 17 -8.26 15.49 34.20
N VAL A 18 -9.37 16.09 33.80
CA VAL A 18 -9.95 15.81 32.49
C VAL A 18 -8.82 16.12 31.54
N ALA A 19 -8.18 15.08 31.01
CA ALA A 19 -7.28 15.21 29.89
C ALA A 19 -8.15 15.82 28.79
N THR A 20 -8.05 17.15 28.66
CA THR A 20 -8.45 17.83 27.45
C THR A 20 -7.64 17.12 26.37
N ALA A 21 -8.31 16.29 25.58
CA ALA A 21 -7.71 15.64 24.43
C ALA A 21 -7.07 16.77 23.64
N ALA A 22 -5.75 16.89 23.75
CA ALA A 22 -5.00 17.86 22.98
C ALA A 22 -5.38 17.57 21.53
N THR A 23 -5.96 18.56 20.86
CA THR A 23 -6.20 18.51 19.43
C THR A 23 -4.85 18.38 18.75
N THR A 24 -4.37 17.15 18.61
CA THR A 24 -3.14 16.82 17.91
C THR A 24 -3.47 16.84 16.43
N ASP A 25 -3.14 17.95 15.79
CA ASP A 25 -3.14 18.05 14.34
C ASP A 25 -2.15 17.03 13.77
N LEU A 26 -2.61 16.16 12.89
CA LEU A 26 -1.77 15.14 12.25
C LEU A 26 -1.03 15.76 11.07
N LYS A 27 0.30 15.67 11.06
CA LYS A 27 1.11 16.04 9.87
C LYS A 27 1.30 14.84 8.94
N LEU A 28 1.52 15.11 7.65
CA LEU A 28 1.72 14.05 6.65
C LEU A 28 2.88 13.11 7.03
N LYS A 29 4.02 13.67 7.45
CA LYS A 29 5.19 12.90 7.89
C LYS A 29 4.88 11.93 9.03
N GLU A 30 4.06 12.37 9.99
CA GLU A 30 3.64 11.54 11.12
C GLU A 30 2.69 10.43 10.68
N ALA A 31 1.76 10.73 9.75
CA ALA A 31 0.88 9.73 9.15
C ALA A 31 1.70 8.63 8.44
N LEU A 32 2.66 9.02 7.60
CA LEU A 32 3.53 8.09 6.89
C LEU A 32 4.38 7.26 7.86
N GLN A 33 4.96 7.86 8.90
CA GLN A 33 5.72 7.12 9.92
C GLN A 33 4.85 6.10 10.67
N LYS A 34 3.62 6.47 11.05
CA LYS A 34 2.66 5.55 11.67
C LYS A 34 2.32 4.40 10.73
N THR A 35 2.06 4.68 9.45
CA THR A 35 1.77 3.68 8.42
C THR A 35 2.93 2.71 8.24
N ILE A 36 4.16 3.18 8.00
CA ILE A 36 5.33 2.30 7.80
C ILE A 36 5.52 1.35 8.98
N LYS A 37 5.30 1.85 10.20
CA LYS A 37 5.56 1.09 11.43
C LYS A 37 4.49 0.05 11.72
N ASN A 38 3.21 0.35 11.47
CA ASN A 38 2.09 -0.43 12.00
C ASN A 38 1.09 -0.92 10.95
N ASN A 39 1.28 -0.61 9.66
CA ASN A 39 0.36 -1.08 8.62
C ASN A 39 0.36 -2.62 8.57
N PRO A 40 -0.79 -3.30 8.75
CA PRO A 40 -0.85 -4.76 8.77
C PRO A 40 -0.39 -5.44 7.47
N GLU A 41 -0.65 -4.83 6.31
CA GLU A 41 -0.18 -5.33 5.01
C GLU A 41 1.34 -5.25 4.91
N LEU A 42 1.99 -4.22 5.46
CA LEU A 42 3.45 -4.13 5.44
C LEU A 42 4.10 -5.07 6.47
N LEU A 43 3.46 -5.28 7.63
CA LEU A 43 3.99 -6.14 8.69
C LEU A 43 4.11 -7.61 8.29
N GLU A 44 3.23 -8.12 7.41
CA GLU A 44 3.34 -9.50 6.92
C GLU A 44 4.60 -9.75 6.09
N TYR A 45 5.19 -8.72 5.47
CA TYR A 45 6.36 -8.90 4.60
C TYR A 45 7.62 -9.26 5.37
N ASP A 46 7.79 -8.86 6.64
CA ASP A 46 8.91 -9.34 7.46
C ASP A 46 8.88 -10.87 7.55
N TYR A 47 7.72 -11.44 7.85
CA TYR A 47 7.55 -12.89 7.93
C TYR A 47 7.71 -13.57 6.57
N LYS A 48 7.18 -12.98 5.48
CA LYS A 48 7.32 -13.55 4.13
C LYS A 48 8.78 -13.56 3.66
N ILE A 49 9.54 -12.50 3.93
CA ILE A 49 10.96 -12.41 3.57
C ILE A 49 11.76 -13.41 4.41
N ARG A 50 11.53 -13.50 5.73
CA ARG A 50 12.20 -14.49 6.59
C ARG A 50 11.86 -15.93 6.22
N ALA A 51 10.61 -16.21 5.86
CA ALA A 51 10.20 -17.51 5.35
C ALA A 51 10.87 -17.84 4.01
N ALA A 52 11.09 -16.85 3.13
CA ALA A 52 11.88 -17.05 1.92
C ALA A 52 13.37 -17.30 2.23
N GLY A 53 13.94 -16.60 3.22
CA GLY A 53 15.30 -16.83 3.72
C GLY A 53 15.50 -18.24 4.28
N ALA A 54 14.53 -18.77 5.02
CA ALA A 54 14.58 -20.16 5.51
C ALA A 54 14.62 -21.20 4.39
N LEU A 55 14.11 -20.89 3.18
CA LEU A 55 14.26 -21.77 2.02
C LEU A 55 15.69 -21.78 1.46
N ILE A 56 16.49 -20.74 1.71
CA ILE A 56 17.91 -20.73 1.37
C ILE A 56 18.65 -21.68 2.29
N GLU A 57 18.43 -21.58 3.61
CA GLU A 57 18.99 -22.51 4.60
C GLU A 57 18.63 -23.96 4.25
N GLN A 58 17.35 -24.22 3.95
CA GLN A 58 16.90 -25.55 3.52
C GLN A 58 17.56 -26.01 2.21
N ALA A 59 17.87 -25.09 1.30
CA ALA A 59 18.49 -25.41 0.02
C ALA A 59 19.97 -25.80 0.14
N GLU A 60 20.65 -25.41 1.22
CA GLU A 60 22.06 -25.73 1.47
C GLU A 60 22.30 -27.17 1.92
N PHE A 61 21.29 -27.83 2.51
CA PHE A 61 21.42 -29.21 2.96
C PHE A 61 21.55 -30.19 1.80
N SER A 62 22.59 -31.02 1.84
CA SER A 62 22.71 -32.20 0.98
C SER A 62 21.86 -33.35 1.52
N ALA A 63 21.65 -34.38 0.70
CA ALA A 63 20.94 -35.58 1.14
C ALA A 63 21.60 -36.21 2.37
N ASN A 64 20.78 -36.59 3.35
CA ASN A 64 21.27 -37.29 4.53
C ASN A 64 21.81 -38.68 4.16
N PRO A 65 22.84 -39.16 4.86
CA PRO A 65 23.27 -40.54 4.73
C PRO A 65 22.18 -41.50 5.20
N ARG A 66 22.23 -42.74 4.69
CA ARG A 66 21.31 -43.82 5.08
C ARG A 66 22.10 -44.99 5.65
N VAL A 67 21.68 -45.46 6.82
CA VAL A 67 22.08 -46.75 7.35
C VAL A 67 20.99 -47.75 7.01
N SER A 68 21.36 -48.88 6.42
CA SER A 68 20.46 -49.99 6.13
C SER A 68 20.91 -51.24 6.88
N ALA A 69 19.93 -52.03 7.31
CA ALA A 69 20.13 -53.39 7.79
C ALA A 69 19.21 -54.29 6.96
N GLU A 70 19.79 -55.30 6.33
CA GLU A 70 19.10 -56.24 5.46
C GLU A 70 19.39 -57.65 5.95
N ILE A 71 18.35 -58.46 6.08
CA ILE A 71 18.45 -59.86 6.45
C ILE A 71 17.97 -60.69 5.26
N GLU A 72 18.86 -61.50 4.71
CA GLU A 72 18.60 -62.38 3.57
C GLU A 72 18.58 -63.84 4.07
N ASN A 73 17.94 -64.74 3.32
CA ASN A 73 17.91 -66.18 3.59
C ASN A 73 17.42 -66.60 5.00
N PHE A 74 16.56 -65.80 5.66
CA PHE A 74 16.02 -66.12 6.99
C PHE A 74 14.84 -67.12 6.97
N ALA A 75 14.30 -67.42 5.79
CA ALA A 75 13.30 -68.45 5.55
C ALA A 75 13.38 -68.91 4.09
N GLY A 76 13.25 -70.23 3.84
CA GLY A 76 13.40 -70.81 2.52
C GLY A 76 13.13 -72.31 2.50
N SER A 77 13.49 -72.97 1.39
CA SER A 77 13.35 -74.42 1.22
C SER A 77 14.63 -75.03 0.65
N GLY A 78 14.79 -76.35 0.76
CA GLY A 78 15.99 -77.04 0.29
C GLY A 78 17.23 -76.56 1.06
N ARG A 79 18.25 -76.06 0.35
CA ARG A 79 19.48 -75.54 0.98
C ARG A 79 19.27 -74.26 1.80
N LEU A 80 18.12 -73.59 1.70
CA LEU A 80 17.83 -72.36 2.46
C LEU A 80 16.78 -72.60 3.56
N GLU A 81 16.56 -73.85 3.95
CA GLU A 81 15.62 -74.21 5.02
C GLU A 81 16.20 -73.85 6.41
N GLY A 82 15.39 -73.20 7.25
CA GLY A 82 15.84 -72.66 8.54
C GLY A 82 16.62 -71.34 8.43
N ILE A 83 17.40 -71.01 9.46
CA ILE A 83 18.18 -69.75 9.55
C ILE A 83 19.70 -69.95 9.42
N SER A 84 20.14 -71.19 9.21
CA SER A 84 21.55 -71.56 9.21
C SER A 84 22.33 -70.91 8.05
N ASN A 85 21.64 -70.48 6.99
CA ASN A 85 22.26 -69.80 5.83
C ASN A 85 21.83 -68.32 5.73
N SER A 86 21.32 -67.75 6.83
CA SER A 86 20.94 -66.35 6.87
C SER A 86 22.15 -65.43 6.71
N GLU A 87 21.95 -64.31 6.02
CA GLU A 87 22.96 -63.27 5.89
C GLU A 87 22.42 -61.99 6.51
N LEU A 88 23.22 -61.31 7.32
CA LEU A 88 22.92 -59.98 7.84
C LEU A 88 23.89 -58.99 7.21
N THR A 89 23.35 -58.05 6.43
CA THR A 89 24.11 -56.95 5.84
C THR A 89 23.77 -55.65 6.54
N VAL A 90 24.78 -54.98 7.11
CA VAL A 90 24.65 -53.62 7.60
C VAL A 90 25.46 -52.70 6.69
N SER A 91 24.83 -51.69 6.12
CA SER A 91 25.50 -50.78 5.18
C SER A 91 25.22 -49.31 5.51
N PHE A 92 26.20 -48.48 5.19
CA PHE A 92 26.11 -47.03 5.17
C PHE A 92 26.16 -46.57 3.72
N SER A 93 25.25 -45.69 3.31
CA SER A 93 25.20 -45.14 1.96
C SER A 93 24.97 -43.64 1.96
N GLN A 94 25.54 -42.95 0.98
CA GLN A 94 25.43 -41.52 0.78
C GLN A 94 25.03 -41.24 -0.67
N LEU A 95 24.00 -40.41 -0.84
CA LEU A 95 23.64 -39.87 -2.15
C LEU A 95 24.58 -38.71 -2.48
N ILE A 96 25.23 -38.79 -3.63
CA ILE A 96 26.05 -37.74 -4.22
C ILE A 96 25.23 -37.07 -5.32
N GLU A 97 24.83 -35.83 -5.06
CA GLU A 97 24.10 -35.00 -6.01
C GLU A 97 25.01 -34.61 -7.18
N LEU A 98 24.61 -34.92 -8.42
CA LEU A 98 25.37 -34.53 -9.61
C LEU A 98 24.77 -33.32 -10.32
N GLY A 99 25.61 -32.52 -10.98
CA GLY A 99 25.16 -31.47 -11.88
C GLY A 99 24.73 -30.16 -11.22
N ASP A 100 25.41 -29.77 -10.16
CA ASP A 100 25.25 -28.49 -9.45
C ASP A 100 23.85 -28.25 -8.86
N LYS A 101 23.10 -29.33 -8.57
CA LYS A 101 21.73 -29.28 -8.04
C LYS A 101 21.63 -28.40 -6.81
N ARG A 102 22.53 -28.59 -5.84
CA ARG A 102 22.56 -27.80 -4.60
C ARG A 102 22.77 -26.31 -4.89
N GLN A 103 23.78 -25.96 -5.68
CA GLN A 103 24.09 -24.56 -6.01
C GLN A 103 22.92 -23.88 -6.73
N LEU A 104 22.27 -24.59 -7.65
CA LEU A 104 21.13 -24.05 -8.41
C LEU A 104 19.85 -23.98 -7.57
N ARG A 105 19.65 -24.91 -6.64
CA ARG A 105 18.57 -24.85 -5.64
C ARG A 105 18.74 -23.66 -4.70
N VAL A 106 19.97 -23.43 -4.20
CA VAL A 106 20.32 -22.25 -3.40
C VAL A 106 20.06 -20.98 -4.21
N LYS A 107 20.54 -20.90 -5.45
CA LYS A 107 20.30 -19.75 -6.33
C LYS A 107 18.81 -19.46 -6.54
N ALA A 108 17.99 -20.49 -6.79
CA ALA A 108 16.55 -20.33 -6.93
C ALA A 108 15.88 -19.83 -5.64
N ALA A 109 16.33 -20.30 -4.47
CA ALA A 109 15.86 -19.79 -3.19
C ALA A 109 16.29 -18.34 -2.93
N THR A 110 17.52 -17.96 -3.27
CA THR A 110 18.01 -16.58 -3.16
C THR A 110 17.24 -15.62 -4.07
N GLU A 111 16.99 -15.97 -5.33
CA GLU A 111 16.17 -15.14 -6.23
C GLU A 111 14.71 -15.07 -5.75
N LYS A 112 14.22 -16.08 -5.01
CA LYS A 112 12.88 -16.05 -4.41
C LYS A 112 12.81 -15.03 -3.28
N GLU A 113 13.83 -14.97 -2.41
CA GLU A 113 13.93 -13.93 -1.38
C GLU A 113 14.01 -12.53 -1.99
N LYS A 114 14.83 -12.34 -3.04
CA LYS A 114 14.93 -11.06 -3.77
C LYS A 114 13.59 -10.63 -4.36
N ALA A 115 12.88 -11.54 -5.04
CA ALA A 115 11.55 -11.24 -5.57
C ALA A 115 10.55 -10.86 -4.45
N GLN A 116 10.66 -11.48 -3.27
CA GLN A 116 9.83 -11.13 -2.11
C GLN A 116 10.16 -9.74 -1.56
N ARG A 117 11.44 -9.34 -1.57
CA ARG A 117 11.87 -7.98 -1.20
C ARG A 117 11.38 -6.94 -2.22
N ALA A 118 11.47 -7.23 -3.51
CA ALA A 118 10.96 -6.35 -4.55
C ALA A 118 9.43 -6.16 -4.46
N GLU A 119 8.67 -7.22 -4.13
CA GLU A 119 7.24 -7.09 -3.83
C GLU A 119 6.99 -6.22 -2.59
N PHE A 120 7.80 -6.36 -1.52
CA PHE A 120 7.69 -5.51 -0.34
C PHE A 120 7.93 -4.03 -0.66
N GLU A 121 8.99 -3.70 -1.41
CA GLU A 121 9.30 -2.33 -1.82
C GLU A 121 8.16 -1.73 -2.66
N TYR A 122 7.61 -2.51 -3.59
CA TYR A 122 6.44 -2.10 -4.38
C TYR A 122 5.24 -1.81 -3.48
N ARG A 123 4.89 -2.72 -2.55
CA ARG A 123 3.76 -2.52 -1.62
C ARG A 123 3.97 -1.35 -0.68
N GLN A 124 5.19 -1.11 -0.23
CA GLN A 124 5.51 0.04 0.59
C GLN A 124 5.19 1.34 -0.15
N ILE A 125 5.54 1.45 -1.43
CA ILE A 125 5.22 2.63 -2.25
C ILE A 125 3.70 2.78 -2.43
N GLU A 126 2.98 1.69 -2.73
CA GLU A 126 1.51 1.71 -2.85
C GLU A 126 0.84 2.21 -1.56
N VAL A 127 1.20 1.63 -0.42
CA VAL A 127 0.61 1.96 0.89
C VAL A 127 0.92 3.41 1.31
N LEU A 128 2.11 3.91 0.98
CA LEU A 128 2.49 5.30 1.26
C LEU A 128 1.77 6.28 0.35
N ALA A 129 1.62 5.97 -0.93
CA ALA A 129 0.84 6.77 -1.87
C ALA A 129 -0.64 6.84 -1.44
N GLU A 130 -1.23 5.71 -1.05
CA GLU A 130 -2.60 5.66 -0.54
C GLU A 130 -2.76 6.50 0.73
N THR A 131 -1.84 6.37 1.69
CA THR A 131 -1.85 7.19 2.92
C THR A 131 -1.78 8.68 2.59
N THR A 132 -0.91 9.05 1.63
CA THR A 132 -0.76 10.43 1.18
C THR A 132 -2.02 10.96 0.51
N GLN A 133 -2.64 10.16 -0.36
CA GLN A 133 -3.90 10.52 -1.02
C GLN A 133 -5.02 10.75 0.01
N ARG A 134 -5.21 9.82 0.96
CA ARG A 134 -6.20 9.94 2.04
C ARG A 134 -5.97 11.18 2.90
N PHE A 135 -4.71 11.51 3.20
CA PHE A 135 -4.36 12.74 3.91
C PHE A 135 -4.82 13.99 3.15
N TYR A 136 -4.53 14.09 1.86
CA TYR A 136 -4.92 15.24 1.04
C TYR A 136 -6.43 15.30 0.73
N ASP A 137 -7.12 14.15 0.74
CA ASP A 137 -8.59 14.09 0.67
C ASP A 137 -9.23 14.75 1.91
N ILE A 138 -8.69 14.50 3.11
CA ILE A 138 -9.11 15.19 4.33
C ILE A 138 -8.80 16.69 4.22
N LEU A 139 -7.59 17.06 3.80
CA LEU A 139 -7.20 18.47 3.67
C LEU A 139 -8.13 19.24 2.71
N LYS A 140 -8.50 18.63 1.58
CA LYS A 140 -9.51 19.17 0.66
C LYS A 140 -10.84 19.42 1.38
N LEU A 141 -11.36 18.42 2.10
CA LEU A 141 -12.63 18.55 2.81
C LEU A 141 -12.59 19.66 3.88
N GLN A 142 -11.46 19.83 4.57
CA GLN A 142 -11.28 20.91 5.54
C GLN A 142 -11.31 22.29 4.88
N GLN A 143 -10.68 22.44 3.72
CA GLN A 143 -10.73 23.70 2.95
C GLN A 143 -12.12 23.99 2.37
N VAL A 144 -12.86 22.94 1.97
CA VAL A 144 -14.26 23.08 1.56
C VAL A 144 -15.14 23.47 2.75
N ALA A 145 -14.94 22.88 3.93
CA ALA A 145 -15.65 23.27 5.15
C ALA A 145 -15.38 24.73 5.53
N HIS A 146 -14.13 25.17 5.48
CA HIS A 146 -13.78 26.58 5.71
C HIS A 146 -14.43 27.53 4.69
N THR A 147 -14.56 27.09 3.43
CA THR A 147 -15.27 27.85 2.40
C THR A 147 -16.77 27.91 2.68
N SER A 148 -17.38 26.80 3.10
CA SER A 148 -18.80 26.72 3.49
C SER A 148 -19.11 27.66 4.65
N GLU A 149 -18.24 27.74 5.66
CA GLU A 149 -18.39 28.67 6.79
C GLU A 149 -18.42 30.13 6.33
N ARG A 150 -17.54 30.53 5.41
CA ARG A 150 -17.55 31.89 4.84
C ARG A 150 -18.83 32.18 4.06
N GLN A 151 -19.41 31.17 3.39
CA GLN A 151 -20.69 31.31 2.68
C GLN A 151 -21.86 31.50 3.65
N ILE A 152 -21.93 30.72 4.74
CA ILE A 152 -22.91 30.88 5.82
C ILE A 152 -22.87 32.32 6.35
N GLN A 153 -21.68 32.82 6.68
CA GLN A 153 -21.52 34.20 7.17
C GLN A 153 -21.95 35.27 6.15
N ARG A 154 -21.73 35.05 4.84
CA ARG A 154 -22.22 35.95 3.77
C ARG A 154 -23.75 35.95 3.70
N THR A 155 -24.39 34.79 3.82
CA THR A 155 -25.85 34.63 3.82
C THR A 155 -26.47 35.28 5.06
N GLU A 156 -25.88 35.10 6.24
CA GLU A 156 -26.35 35.72 7.48
C GLU A 156 -26.32 37.25 7.42
N ARG A 157 -25.27 37.84 6.82
CA ARG A 157 -25.22 39.28 6.57
C ARG A 157 -26.31 39.73 5.60
N LEU A 158 -26.59 38.93 4.56
CA LEU A 158 -27.67 39.23 3.60
C LEU A 158 -29.06 39.20 4.26
N ILE A 159 -29.30 38.31 5.23
CA ILE A 159 -30.55 38.28 6.01
C ILE A 159 -30.78 39.61 6.72
N LYS A 160 -29.75 40.18 7.35
CA LYS A 160 -29.86 41.47 8.07
C LYS A 160 -30.30 42.59 7.13
N VAL A 161 -29.66 42.71 5.96
CA VAL A 161 -30.02 43.70 4.93
C VAL A 161 -31.45 43.48 4.42
N ALA A 162 -31.84 42.24 4.17
CA ALA A 162 -33.20 41.93 3.72
C ALA A 162 -34.26 42.24 4.77
N GLN A 163 -33.97 42.03 6.05
CA GLN A 163 -34.87 42.38 7.16
C GLN A 163 -35.11 43.89 7.25
N GLU A 164 -34.05 44.70 7.19
CA GLU A 164 -34.16 46.17 7.18
C GLU A 164 -35.03 46.66 6.01
N ARG A 165 -34.88 46.06 4.82
CA ARG A 165 -35.70 46.41 3.65
C ARG A 165 -37.17 45.99 3.80
N VAL A 166 -37.44 44.86 4.46
CA VAL A 166 -38.82 44.43 4.76
C VAL A 166 -39.46 45.36 5.79
N GLU A 167 -38.73 45.76 6.83
CA GLU A 167 -39.20 46.69 7.87
C GLU A 167 -39.48 48.08 7.29
N ALA A 168 -38.67 48.52 6.33
CA ALA A 168 -38.92 49.74 5.54
C ALA A 168 -40.05 49.59 4.50
N GLY A 169 -40.68 48.42 4.39
CA GLY A 169 -41.75 48.15 3.42
C GLY A 169 -41.31 48.10 1.96
N ALA A 170 -40.00 48.04 1.69
CA ALA A 170 -39.44 48.11 0.34
C ALA A 170 -39.50 46.79 -0.43
N VAL A 171 -39.60 45.65 0.28
CA VAL A 171 -39.66 44.29 -0.29
C VAL A 171 -40.58 43.38 0.53
N PRO A 172 -41.14 42.30 -0.05
CA PRO A 172 -42.01 41.39 0.69
C PRO A 172 -41.25 40.49 1.67
N LYS A 173 -41.94 40.04 2.74
CA LYS A 173 -41.41 39.09 3.74
C LYS A 173 -40.89 37.78 3.13
N SER A 174 -41.37 37.40 1.95
CA SER A 174 -40.94 36.18 1.23
C SER A 174 -39.46 36.23 0.82
N GLU A 175 -38.85 37.40 0.67
CA GLU A 175 -37.41 37.53 0.41
C GLU A 175 -36.58 37.00 1.59
N VAL A 176 -36.92 37.40 2.82
CA VAL A 176 -36.25 36.91 4.04
C VAL A 176 -36.43 35.40 4.19
N ILE A 177 -37.62 34.87 3.91
CA ILE A 177 -37.89 33.42 3.95
C ILE A 177 -36.99 32.67 2.96
N ARG A 178 -36.81 33.21 1.74
CA ARG A 178 -35.95 32.61 0.71
C ARG A 178 -34.48 32.56 1.15
N ILE A 179 -33.97 33.63 1.76
CA ILE A 179 -32.58 33.66 2.24
C ILE A 179 -32.40 32.70 3.43
N LYS A 180 -33.38 32.63 4.35
CA LYS A 180 -33.36 31.66 5.44
C LYS A 180 -33.35 30.22 4.92
N LEU A 181 -34.14 29.89 3.90
CA LEU A 181 -34.10 28.57 3.28
C LEU A 181 -32.71 28.24 2.71
N GLN A 182 -32.02 29.21 2.11
CA GLN A 182 -30.65 29.04 1.63
C GLN A 182 -29.66 28.82 2.79
N LEU A 183 -29.82 29.55 3.89
CA LEU A 183 -29.00 29.40 5.09
C LEU A 183 -29.16 27.99 5.70
N GLU A 184 -30.39 27.51 5.85
CA GLU A 184 -30.66 26.15 6.37
C GLU A 184 -30.04 25.07 5.47
N ARG A 185 -30.05 25.27 4.14
CA ARG A 185 -29.36 24.36 3.20
C ARG A 185 -27.85 24.36 3.41
N GLN A 186 -27.25 25.53 3.67
CA GLN A 186 -25.82 25.64 3.94
C GLN A 186 -25.45 24.98 5.27
N TYR A 187 -26.29 25.09 6.30
CA TYR A 187 -26.11 24.36 7.56
C TYR A 187 -26.18 22.84 7.36
N ALA A 188 -27.20 22.35 6.64
CA ALA A 188 -27.30 20.92 6.31
C ALA A 188 -26.08 20.41 5.53
N PHE A 189 -25.56 21.20 4.60
CA PHE A 189 -24.33 20.86 3.86
C PHE A 189 -23.10 20.85 4.77
N SER A 190 -22.99 21.78 5.72
CA SER A 190 -21.92 21.79 6.73
C SER A 190 -21.95 20.52 7.60
N ASP A 191 -23.12 20.07 8.01
CA ASP A 191 -23.28 18.82 8.76
C ASP A 191 -22.87 17.59 7.93
N GLU A 192 -23.21 17.58 6.64
CA GLU A 192 -22.76 16.55 5.70
C GLU A 192 -21.23 16.53 5.56
N LEU A 193 -20.58 17.70 5.45
CA LEU A 193 -19.12 17.82 5.39
C LEU A 193 -18.46 17.30 6.67
N ASN A 194 -19.04 17.59 7.84
CA ASN A 194 -18.56 17.08 9.12
C ASN A 194 -18.63 15.53 9.19
N GLY A 195 -19.72 14.95 8.69
CA GLY A 195 -19.85 13.50 8.56
C GLY A 195 -18.79 12.89 7.62
N LYS A 196 -18.56 13.51 6.46
CA LYS A 196 -17.54 13.11 5.48
C LYS A 196 -16.12 13.20 6.06
N LEU A 197 -15.81 14.25 6.81
CA LEU A 197 -14.51 14.40 7.49
C LEU A 197 -14.26 13.28 8.49
N LYS A 198 -15.22 12.98 9.36
CA LYS A 198 -15.10 11.87 10.34
C LYS A 198 -14.89 10.52 9.66
N LYS A 199 -15.59 10.27 8.56
CA LYS A 199 -15.40 9.05 7.75
C LYS A 199 -13.98 8.96 7.21
N GLN A 200 -13.49 10.00 6.53
CA GLN A 200 -12.16 10.02 5.92
C GLN A 200 -11.04 9.94 6.98
N GLN A 201 -11.25 10.53 8.15
CA GLN A 201 -10.34 10.42 9.29
C GLN A 201 -10.22 8.99 9.79
N ALA A 202 -11.33 8.25 9.92
CA ALA A 202 -11.31 6.84 10.28
C ALA A 202 -10.63 5.98 9.21
N GLU A 203 -10.87 6.27 7.94
CA GLU A 203 -10.21 5.58 6.82
C GLU A 203 -8.70 5.88 6.74
N LEU A 204 -8.24 7.08 7.11
CA LEU A 204 -6.82 7.36 7.22
C LEU A 204 -6.21 6.63 8.42
N ALA A 205 -6.89 6.63 9.58
CA ALA A 205 -6.42 5.95 10.78
C ALA A 205 -6.27 4.43 10.63
N SER A 206 -7.10 3.81 9.78
CA SER A 206 -7.00 2.37 9.50
C SER A 206 -5.69 1.99 8.80
N MET A 207 -5.00 2.92 8.13
CA MET A 207 -3.72 2.67 7.45
C MET A 207 -2.61 2.21 8.41
N TRP A 208 -2.74 2.47 9.71
CA TRP A 208 -1.80 2.02 10.74
C TRP A 208 -2.48 1.22 11.85
N ALA A 209 -3.68 0.68 11.59
CA ALA A 209 -4.50 -0.09 12.53
C ALA A 209 -4.64 0.57 13.92
N GLY A 210 -4.65 1.91 13.96
CA GLY A 210 -4.67 2.67 15.19
C GLY A 210 -6.03 3.27 15.49
N GLU A 211 -6.22 3.66 16.75
CA GLU A 211 -7.34 4.50 17.15
C GLU A 211 -7.25 5.89 16.52
N LEU A 212 -8.41 6.51 16.29
CA LEU A 212 -8.48 7.88 15.79
C LEU A 212 -8.04 8.87 16.87
N ASN A 213 -6.77 9.27 16.83
CA ASN A 213 -6.14 10.18 17.81
C ASN A 213 -5.84 11.58 17.25
N PHE A 214 -6.54 11.98 16.20
CA PHE A 214 -6.44 13.31 15.60
C PHE A 214 -7.82 13.78 15.14
N THR A 215 -8.04 15.09 15.18
CA THR A 215 -9.31 15.72 14.76
C THR A 215 -9.18 16.53 13.48
N ARG A 216 -7.94 16.82 13.08
CA ARG A 216 -7.61 17.55 11.85
C ARG A 216 -6.24 17.13 11.33
N VAL A 217 -6.04 17.27 10.03
CA VAL A 217 -4.71 17.25 9.43
C VAL A 217 -4.14 18.67 9.37
N SER A 218 -2.81 18.78 9.47
CA SER A 218 -2.07 20.04 9.32
C SER A 218 -1.20 19.98 8.06
N GLY A 219 -1.51 20.87 7.12
CA GLY A 219 -0.84 21.01 5.84
C GLY A 219 -1.59 22.03 4.98
N ASP A 220 -0.98 22.41 3.86
CA ASP A 220 -1.56 23.34 2.89
C ASP A 220 -1.21 22.91 1.47
N PHE A 221 -2.02 23.33 0.50
CA PHE A 221 -1.65 23.21 -0.91
C PHE A 221 -0.80 24.42 -1.32
N THR A 222 0.50 24.18 -1.53
CA THR A 222 1.51 25.19 -1.85
C THR A 222 1.58 25.42 -3.37
N PHE A 223 1.51 26.69 -3.79
CA PHE A 223 1.60 27.10 -5.20
C PHE A 223 2.42 28.40 -5.35
N PRO A 224 3.07 28.65 -6.50
CA PRO A 224 3.12 27.80 -7.71
C PRO A 224 3.98 26.55 -7.51
N LEU A 225 3.63 25.47 -8.20
CA LEU A 225 4.40 24.23 -8.18
C LEU A 225 5.19 24.07 -9.49
N SER A 226 6.45 23.64 -9.39
CA SER A 226 7.26 23.27 -10.54
C SER A 226 6.83 21.89 -11.05
N LEU A 227 6.17 21.83 -12.20
CA LEU A 227 5.77 20.55 -12.79
C LEU A 227 6.98 19.81 -13.38
N PRO A 228 7.04 18.47 -13.28
CA PRO A 228 8.07 17.69 -13.92
C PRO A 228 7.94 17.77 -15.45
N GLU A 229 9.08 17.85 -16.14
CA GLU A 229 9.09 17.81 -17.59
C GLU A 229 8.64 16.44 -18.12
N LYS A 230 7.89 16.45 -19.23
CA LYS A 230 7.40 15.24 -19.90
C LYS A 230 8.50 14.22 -20.18
N ALA A 231 9.68 14.68 -20.59
CA ALA A 231 10.83 13.81 -20.86
C ALA A 231 11.29 13.06 -19.60
N ASN A 232 11.36 13.77 -18.46
CA ASN A 232 11.76 13.21 -17.18
C ASN A 232 10.75 12.15 -16.71
N VAL A 233 9.45 12.44 -16.78
CA VAL A 233 8.40 11.48 -16.40
C VAL A 233 8.45 10.21 -17.27
N LEU A 234 8.62 10.36 -18.59
CA LEU A 234 8.73 9.20 -19.50
C LEU A 234 9.99 8.37 -19.26
N SER A 235 11.08 9.00 -18.84
CA SER A 235 12.30 8.27 -18.47
C SER A 235 12.12 7.47 -17.18
N ALA A 236 11.38 8.04 -16.22
CA ALA A 236 11.11 7.44 -14.91
C ALA A 236 10.25 6.18 -14.99
N VAL A 237 9.41 6.03 -16.02
CA VAL A 237 8.63 4.81 -16.30
C VAL A 237 9.50 3.55 -16.37
N ASN A 238 10.74 3.65 -16.86
CA ASN A 238 11.63 2.49 -16.94
C ASN A 238 12.25 2.10 -15.58
N ARG A 239 12.03 2.91 -14.55
CA ARG A 239 12.42 2.66 -13.15
C ARG A 239 11.21 2.50 -12.24
N ALA A 240 10.02 2.34 -12.82
CA ALA A 240 8.78 2.16 -12.08
C ALA A 240 8.86 0.92 -11.18
N PRO A 241 8.49 1.01 -9.89
CA PRO A 241 8.54 -0.11 -8.95
C PRO A 241 7.79 -1.35 -9.44
N GLU A 242 6.61 -1.18 -10.04
CA GLU A 242 5.84 -2.29 -10.61
C GLU A 242 6.61 -3.02 -11.73
N TYR A 243 7.31 -2.26 -12.56
CA TYR A 243 8.10 -2.82 -13.65
C TYR A 243 9.35 -3.54 -13.13
N LEU A 244 10.08 -2.93 -12.17
CA LEU A 244 11.26 -3.53 -11.56
C LEU A 244 10.93 -4.86 -10.86
N ARG A 245 9.81 -4.91 -10.14
CA ARG A 245 9.31 -6.13 -9.50
C ARG A 245 9.06 -7.27 -10.50
N LEU A 246 8.63 -6.97 -11.72
CA LEU A 246 8.47 -7.97 -12.77
C LEU A 246 9.81 -8.48 -13.31
N LEU A 247 10.85 -7.64 -13.35
CA LEU A 247 12.22 -8.05 -13.70
C LEU A 247 12.79 -9.01 -12.65
N ASP A 248 12.57 -8.76 -11.36
CA ASP A 248 13.00 -9.69 -10.30
C ASP A 248 12.22 -11.01 -10.35
N SER A 249 10.92 -10.95 -10.66
CA SER A 249 10.11 -12.15 -10.93
C SER A 249 10.64 -12.96 -12.12
N GLU A 250 11.14 -12.28 -13.16
CA GLU A 250 11.79 -12.94 -14.29
C GLU A 250 13.07 -13.68 -13.85
N GLN A 251 13.93 -13.05 -13.05
CA GLN A 251 15.16 -13.67 -12.53
C GLN A 251 14.84 -14.91 -11.69
N LEU A 252 13.79 -14.85 -10.86
CA LEU A 252 13.29 -16.00 -10.10
C LEU A 252 12.87 -17.15 -11.03
N LEU A 253 12.05 -16.87 -12.05
CA LEU A 253 11.58 -17.88 -13.00
C LEU A 253 12.75 -18.53 -13.76
N GLN A 254 13.76 -17.74 -14.14
CA GLN A 254 14.97 -18.25 -14.78
C GLN A 254 15.79 -19.14 -13.82
N ALA A 255 15.96 -18.73 -12.57
CA ALA A 255 16.69 -19.51 -11.58
C ALA A 255 15.99 -20.84 -11.27
N GLN A 256 14.66 -20.82 -11.13
CA GLN A 256 13.85 -22.03 -10.96
C GLN A 256 13.95 -22.97 -12.17
N ALA A 257 13.91 -22.45 -13.40
CA ALA A 257 14.08 -23.26 -14.61
C ALA A 257 15.44 -23.98 -14.63
N ARG A 258 16.51 -23.28 -14.23
CA ARG A 258 17.86 -23.88 -14.15
C ARG A 258 17.96 -24.93 -13.05
N ALA A 259 17.36 -24.68 -11.89
CA ALA A 259 17.29 -25.67 -10.81
C ALA A 259 16.54 -26.93 -11.24
N LEU A 260 15.41 -26.80 -11.94
CA LEU A 260 14.67 -27.93 -12.51
C LEU A 260 15.49 -28.71 -13.54
N ALA A 261 16.20 -28.01 -14.42
CA ALA A 261 17.05 -28.65 -15.44
C ALA A 261 18.25 -29.39 -14.81
N ALA A 262 18.77 -28.91 -13.69
CA ALA A 262 19.80 -29.64 -12.93
C ALA A 262 19.21 -30.83 -12.18
N ASP A 263 18.01 -30.69 -11.61
CA ASP A 263 17.29 -31.76 -10.93
C ASP A 263 16.97 -32.95 -11.85
N SER A 264 16.83 -32.70 -13.16
CA SER A 264 16.73 -33.72 -14.21
C SER A 264 18.00 -34.56 -14.44
N LYS A 265 19.12 -34.29 -13.75
CA LYS A 265 20.32 -35.14 -13.85
C LYS A 265 20.24 -36.28 -12.84
N SER A 266 20.69 -37.48 -13.21
CA SER A 266 20.76 -38.60 -12.27
C SER A 266 21.82 -38.39 -11.19
N ASP A 267 21.51 -38.78 -9.96
CA ASP A 267 22.45 -38.80 -8.83
C ASP A 267 23.06 -40.19 -8.66
N ILE A 268 24.20 -40.26 -7.97
CA ILE A 268 24.86 -41.55 -7.66
C ILE A 268 24.77 -41.78 -6.15
N THR A 269 24.29 -42.94 -5.73
CA THR A 269 24.43 -43.40 -4.35
C THR A 269 25.62 -44.33 -4.26
N VAL A 270 26.54 -44.06 -3.34
CA VAL A 270 27.65 -44.96 -3.01
C VAL A 270 27.52 -45.40 -1.56
N GLY A 271 27.88 -46.65 -1.28
CA GLY A 271 27.82 -47.19 0.07
C GLY A 271 28.84 -48.27 0.33
N VAL A 272 29.09 -48.48 1.60
CA VAL A 272 29.99 -49.49 2.14
C VAL A 272 29.29 -50.22 3.27
N GLY A 273 29.53 -51.51 3.42
CA GLY A 273 28.89 -52.30 4.45
C GLY A 273 29.67 -53.54 4.83
N ALA A 274 29.20 -54.20 5.87
CA ALA A 274 29.67 -55.50 6.28
C ALA A 274 28.51 -56.49 6.22
N ARG A 275 28.77 -57.69 5.71
CA ARG A 275 27.85 -58.80 5.66
C ARG A 275 28.38 -59.93 6.52
N TYR A 276 27.59 -60.35 7.49
CA TYR A 276 27.82 -61.58 8.24
C TYR A 276 27.04 -62.72 7.59
N ASN A 277 27.71 -63.81 7.27
CA ASN A 277 27.09 -65.01 6.69
C ASN A 277 27.10 -66.14 7.73
N ASN A 278 25.91 -66.61 8.08
CA ASN A 278 25.72 -67.63 9.13
C ASN A 278 26.09 -69.06 8.68
N GLU A 279 26.17 -69.34 7.37
CA GLU A 279 26.60 -70.64 6.82
C GLU A 279 28.10 -70.87 7.03
N PHE A 280 28.89 -69.79 6.92
CA PHE A 280 30.36 -69.84 6.99
C PHE A 280 30.95 -69.24 8.27
N ASP A 281 30.13 -68.59 9.11
CA ASP A 281 30.56 -67.87 10.33
C ASP A 281 31.61 -66.77 10.04
N ASP A 282 31.49 -66.12 8.88
CA ASP A 282 32.46 -65.16 8.36
C ASP A 282 31.82 -63.79 8.07
N VAL A 283 32.66 -62.75 8.07
CA VAL A 283 32.28 -61.37 7.73
C VAL A 283 32.94 -60.94 6.43
N GLY A 284 32.13 -60.58 5.44
CA GLY A 284 32.55 -59.96 4.18
C GLY A 284 32.36 -58.44 4.16
N LEU A 285 33.21 -57.72 3.44
CA LEU A 285 33.01 -56.30 3.14
C LEU A 285 32.30 -56.14 1.80
N ILE A 286 31.36 -55.19 1.75
CA ILE A 286 30.58 -54.88 0.56
C ILE A 286 30.78 -53.42 0.18
N VAL A 287 30.91 -53.18 -1.11
CA VAL A 287 30.82 -51.85 -1.72
C VAL A 287 29.65 -51.88 -2.70
N GLN A 288 28.76 -50.90 -2.57
CA GLN A 288 27.59 -50.76 -3.44
C GLN A 288 27.58 -49.38 -4.10
N ALA A 289 27.18 -49.35 -5.36
CA ALA A 289 26.92 -48.12 -6.09
C ALA A 289 25.62 -48.28 -6.88
N SER A 290 24.76 -47.28 -6.84
CA SER A 290 23.52 -47.26 -7.61
C SER A 290 23.29 -45.90 -8.24
N MET A 291 22.78 -45.91 -9.48
CA MET A 291 22.45 -44.71 -10.24
C MET A 291 21.18 -45.02 -11.05
N PRO A 292 20.13 -44.19 -10.94
CA PRO A 292 18.94 -44.39 -11.75
C PRO A 292 19.26 -44.11 -13.23
N LEU A 293 18.94 -45.07 -14.10
CA LEU A 293 19.01 -44.89 -15.55
C LEU A 293 17.75 -44.16 -16.02
N GLN A 294 17.87 -42.86 -16.29
CA GLN A 294 16.75 -42.03 -16.71
C GLN A 294 16.54 -42.15 -18.22
N PHE A 295 15.54 -42.95 -18.62
CA PHE A 295 15.11 -43.04 -20.04
C PHE A 295 14.26 -41.85 -20.48
N THR A 296 13.65 -41.14 -19.52
CA THR A 296 12.83 -39.94 -19.73
C THR A 296 13.14 -38.90 -18.66
N ASP A 297 13.02 -37.61 -19.01
CA ASP A 297 13.22 -36.51 -18.08
C ASP A 297 11.99 -36.35 -17.16
N PRO A 298 12.12 -36.59 -15.84
CA PRO A 298 10.99 -36.50 -14.91
C PRO A 298 10.44 -35.08 -14.76
N ASN A 299 11.21 -34.04 -15.13
CA ASN A 299 10.83 -32.64 -14.98
C ASN A 299 10.39 -31.98 -16.31
N VAL A 300 10.24 -32.73 -17.42
CA VAL A 300 9.88 -32.17 -18.73
C VAL A 300 8.65 -31.25 -18.69
N GLY A 301 7.61 -31.64 -17.95
CA GLY A 301 6.39 -30.83 -17.77
C GLY A 301 6.64 -29.56 -16.95
N ARG A 302 7.43 -29.65 -15.88
CA ARG A 302 7.78 -28.51 -15.00
C ARG A 302 8.68 -27.51 -15.71
N ILE A 303 9.62 -27.99 -16.53
CA ILE A 303 10.47 -27.13 -17.38
C ILE A 303 9.62 -26.42 -18.44
N LYS A 304 8.67 -27.12 -19.08
CA LYS A 304 7.73 -26.51 -20.02
C LYS A 304 6.86 -25.45 -19.33
N GLN A 305 6.32 -25.73 -18.15
CA GLN A 305 5.56 -24.77 -17.35
C GLN A 305 6.40 -23.53 -17.02
N SER A 306 7.65 -23.71 -16.55
CA SER A 306 8.54 -22.60 -16.21
C SER A 306 8.84 -21.71 -17.42
N ARG A 307 9.00 -22.28 -18.62
CA ARG A 307 9.16 -21.51 -19.88
C ARG A 307 7.91 -20.70 -20.20
N LEU A 308 6.72 -21.27 -20.06
CA LEU A 308 5.45 -20.58 -20.32
C LEU A 308 5.21 -19.44 -19.33
N LEU A 309 5.50 -19.65 -18.04
CA LEU A 309 5.41 -18.61 -17.03
C LEU A 309 6.40 -17.46 -17.30
N HIS A 310 7.62 -17.78 -17.74
CA HIS A 310 8.58 -16.77 -18.17
C HIS A 310 8.08 -15.96 -19.38
N GLN A 311 7.52 -16.61 -20.41
CA GLN A 311 6.91 -15.91 -21.55
C GLN A 311 5.72 -15.04 -21.12
N SER A 312 4.89 -15.51 -20.20
CA SER A 312 3.79 -14.74 -19.62
C SER A 312 4.30 -13.51 -18.87
N ASN A 313 5.37 -13.63 -18.08
CA ASN A 313 6.00 -12.51 -17.40
C ASN A 313 6.56 -11.47 -18.39
N LEU A 314 7.22 -11.88 -19.48
CA LEU A 314 7.69 -10.95 -20.53
C LEU A 314 6.53 -10.20 -21.21
N ALA A 315 5.40 -10.87 -21.46
CA ALA A 315 4.20 -10.23 -21.99
C ALA A 315 3.63 -9.22 -20.98
N GLN A 316 3.59 -9.57 -19.70
CA GLN A 316 3.15 -8.69 -18.62
C GLN A 316 4.06 -7.47 -18.47
N GLN A 317 5.38 -7.63 -18.53
CA GLN A 317 6.34 -6.53 -18.55
C GLN A 317 6.06 -5.53 -19.67
N LYS A 318 5.82 -6.02 -20.89
CA LYS A 318 5.48 -5.16 -22.05
C LYS A 318 4.17 -4.42 -21.83
N GLN A 319 3.16 -5.10 -21.30
CA GLN A 319 1.86 -4.51 -20.98
C GLN A 319 1.98 -3.41 -19.92
N VAL A 320 2.58 -3.71 -18.77
CA VAL A 320 2.75 -2.77 -17.66
C VAL A 320 3.54 -1.56 -18.11
N ARG A 321 4.65 -1.74 -18.84
CA ARG A 321 5.43 -0.61 -19.38
C ARG A 321 4.60 0.29 -20.29
N GLN A 322 3.75 -0.28 -21.15
CA GLN A 322 2.88 0.50 -22.02
C GLN A 322 1.77 1.23 -21.23
N GLN A 323 1.18 0.57 -20.23
CA GLN A 323 0.18 1.16 -19.34
C GLN A 323 0.77 2.32 -18.56
N LEU A 324 1.91 2.14 -17.92
CA LEU A 324 2.65 3.19 -17.21
C LEU A 324 2.99 4.36 -18.13
N LYS A 325 3.46 4.11 -19.35
CA LYS A 325 3.75 5.16 -20.32
C LYS A 325 2.49 5.95 -20.70
N SER A 326 1.37 5.28 -20.94
CA SER A 326 0.10 5.93 -21.26
C SER A 326 -0.42 6.76 -20.08
N LEU A 327 -0.34 6.20 -18.86
CA LEU A 327 -0.76 6.85 -17.63
C LEU A 327 0.09 8.10 -17.35
N ALA A 328 1.42 8.00 -17.45
CA ALA A 328 2.34 9.13 -17.35
C ALA A 328 1.96 10.29 -18.29
N LEU A 329 1.67 9.98 -19.57
CA LEU A 329 1.26 10.99 -20.53
C LEU A 329 -0.07 11.64 -20.15
N SER A 330 -1.04 10.82 -19.72
CA SER A 330 -2.35 11.30 -19.26
C SER A 330 -2.21 12.25 -18.07
N LEU A 331 -1.42 11.87 -17.06
CA LEU A 331 -1.19 12.67 -15.85
C LEU A 331 -0.47 13.98 -16.16
N VAL A 332 0.55 13.97 -17.03
CA VAL A 332 1.23 15.21 -17.46
C VAL A 332 0.25 16.18 -18.13
N HIS A 333 -0.64 15.68 -19.00
CA HIS A 333 -1.66 16.51 -19.64
C HIS A 333 -2.74 17.00 -18.65
N SER A 334 -3.13 16.15 -17.71
CA SER A 334 -4.06 16.48 -16.62
C SER A 334 -3.50 17.62 -15.75
N LEU A 335 -2.24 17.49 -15.32
CA LEU A 335 -1.52 18.50 -14.54
C LEU A 335 -1.45 19.85 -15.24
N GLN A 336 -1.06 19.86 -16.52
CA GLN A 336 -1.02 21.08 -17.34
C GLN A 336 -2.40 21.74 -17.42
N THR A 337 -3.45 20.93 -17.60
CA THR A 337 -4.84 21.40 -17.69
C THR A 337 -5.29 22.00 -16.37
N HIS A 338 -5.06 21.31 -15.25
CA HIS A 338 -5.43 21.78 -13.92
C HIS A 338 -4.67 23.03 -13.51
N GLN A 339 -3.37 23.12 -13.81
CA GLN A 339 -2.57 24.31 -13.53
C GLN A 339 -3.04 25.53 -14.34
N SER A 340 -3.26 25.36 -15.64
CA SER A 340 -3.79 26.42 -16.50
C SER A 340 -5.17 26.90 -16.04
N TYR A 341 -6.05 25.96 -15.65
CA TYR A 341 -7.37 26.28 -15.11
C TYR A 341 -7.28 27.03 -13.78
N LEU A 342 -6.47 26.55 -12.84
CA LEU A 342 -6.26 27.18 -11.53
C LEU A 342 -5.71 28.61 -11.68
N GLN A 343 -4.81 28.83 -12.65
CA GLN A 343 -4.31 30.17 -12.98
C GLN A 343 -5.45 31.08 -13.47
N LYS A 344 -6.32 30.60 -14.37
CA LYS A 344 -7.49 31.37 -14.85
C LYS A 344 -8.49 31.67 -13.72
N ILE A 345 -8.75 30.72 -12.82
CA ILE A 345 -9.57 30.98 -11.63
C ILE A 345 -8.97 32.13 -10.82
N ASN A 346 -7.69 32.03 -10.46
CA ASN A 346 -7.05 32.98 -9.56
C ASN A 346 -6.88 34.38 -10.17
N GLN A 347 -6.53 34.47 -11.46
CA GLN A 347 -6.17 35.74 -12.11
C GLN A 347 -7.36 36.45 -12.78
N ARG A 348 -8.43 35.71 -13.12
CA ARG A 348 -9.55 36.27 -13.92
C ARG A 348 -10.90 36.02 -13.29
N LEU A 349 -11.26 34.76 -13.02
CA LEU A 349 -12.63 34.43 -12.64
C LEU A 349 -12.97 34.86 -11.21
N MET A 350 -12.07 34.62 -10.24
CA MET A 350 -12.30 34.98 -8.84
C MET A 350 -12.47 36.48 -8.65
N PRO A 351 -11.57 37.36 -9.16
CA PRO A 351 -11.74 38.81 -9.02
C PRO A 351 -13.05 39.33 -9.66
N LEU A 352 -13.43 38.81 -10.83
CA LEU A 352 -14.69 39.19 -11.49
C LEU A 352 -15.91 38.77 -10.68
N SER A 353 -15.89 37.58 -10.09
CA SER A 353 -16.99 37.07 -9.27
C SER A 353 -17.11 37.81 -7.93
N GLU A 354 -15.99 38.14 -7.30
CA GLU A 354 -15.95 38.98 -6.10
C GLU A 354 -16.50 40.38 -6.38
N GLN A 355 -16.09 41.00 -7.50
CA GLN A 355 -16.60 42.31 -7.92
C GLN A 355 -18.10 42.25 -8.24
N LEU A 356 -18.58 41.22 -8.94
CA LEU A 356 -20.00 41.02 -9.24
C LEU A 356 -20.82 40.90 -7.95
N LEU A 357 -20.33 40.11 -6.98
CA LEU A 357 -21.00 39.97 -5.69
C LEU A 357 -21.06 41.30 -4.94
N GLU A 358 -19.96 42.04 -4.90
CA GLU A 358 -19.92 43.34 -4.23
C GLU A 358 -20.90 44.34 -4.86
N GLN A 359 -20.89 44.47 -6.19
CA GLN A 359 -21.77 45.38 -6.92
C GLN A 359 -23.25 45.02 -6.75
N THR A 360 -23.60 43.73 -6.85
CA THR A 360 -24.97 43.27 -6.67
C THR A 360 -25.43 43.44 -5.22
N GLN A 361 -24.58 43.20 -4.22
CA GLN A 361 -24.89 43.45 -2.81
C GLN A 361 -25.17 44.93 -2.51
N GLN A 362 -24.28 45.83 -2.97
CA GLN A 362 -24.48 47.28 -2.83
C GLN A 362 -25.72 47.76 -3.61
N GLY A 363 -25.95 47.17 -4.78
CA GLY A 363 -27.11 47.45 -5.61
C GLY A 363 -28.42 47.03 -4.95
N TYR A 364 -28.44 45.86 -4.31
CA TYR A 364 -29.57 45.35 -3.55
C TYR A 364 -29.83 46.18 -2.29
N ALA A 365 -28.80 46.58 -1.54
CA ALA A 365 -28.99 47.49 -0.40
C ALA A 365 -29.66 48.82 -0.83
N ARG A 366 -29.34 49.32 -2.03
CA ARG A 366 -29.93 50.54 -2.61
C ARG A 366 -31.22 50.33 -3.39
N GLY A 367 -31.72 49.09 -3.48
CA GLY A 367 -32.94 48.75 -4.25
C GLY A 367 -32.81 48.79 -5.78
N THR A 368 -31.59 48.94 -6.31
CA THR A 368 -31.32 48.95 -7.77
C THR A 368 -31.16 47.55 -8.36
N HIS A 369 -30.87 46.55 -7.53
CA HIS A 369 -30.76 45.15 -7.91
C HIS A 369 -31.72 44.29 -7.08
N SER A 370 -32.14 43.17 -7.66
CA SER A 370 -33.04 42.19 -7.02
C SER A 370 -32.28 41.21 -6.13
N LEU A 371 -32.98 40.60 -5.16
CA LEU A 371 -32.40 39.53 -4.33
C LEU A 371 -31.86 38.36 -5.17
N LEU A 372 -32.56 38.01 -6.25
CA LEU A 372 -32.14 36.91 -7.12
C LEU A 372 -30.75 37.14 -7.72
N GLN A 373 -30.43 38.38 -8.14
CA GLN A 373 -29.10 38.72 -8.67
C GLN A 373 -28.01 38.56 -7.61
N VAL A 374 -28.30 38.89 -6.34
CA VAL A 374 -27.33 38.69 -5.24
C VAL A 374 -27.13 37.20 -4.96
N LEU A 375 -28.21 36.42 -4.91
CA LEU A 375 -28.12 34.97 -4.68
C LEU A 375 -27.39 34.25 -5.82
N ASP A 376 -27.62 34.67 -7.07
CA ASP A 376 -26.91 34.17 -8.24
C ASP A 376 -25.41 34.49 -8.16
N ALA A 377 -25.05 35.74 -7.86
CA ALA A 377 -23.65 36.15 -7.67
C ALA A 377 -22.95 35.39 -6.53
N GLN A 378 -23.64 35.16 -5.40
CA GLN A 378 -23.12 34.33 -4.30
C GLN A 378 -22.91 32.88 -4.73
N THR A 379 -23.83 32.32 -5.51
CA THR A 379 -23.75 30.94 -6.01
C THR A 379 -22.57 30.77 -6.96
N GLU A 380 -22.35 31.72 -7.86
CA GLU A 380 -21.21 31.69 -8.78
C GLU A 380 -19.87 31.80 -8.03
N LEU A 381 -19.78 32.70 -7.04
CA LEU A 381 -18.58 32.81 -6.20
C LEU A 381 -18.32 31.52 -5.41
N ALA A 382 -19.36 30.96 -4.80
CA ALA A 382 -19.30 29.70 -4.07
C ALA A 382 -18.77 28.55 -4.92
N LYS A 383 -19.25 28.46 -6.17
CA LYS A 383 -18.81 27.46 -7.15
C LYS A 383 -17.33 27.64 -7.50
N LEU A 384 -16.87 28.86 -7.77
CA LEU A 384 -15.46 29.14 -8.06
C LEU A 384 -14.55 28.85 -6.86
N GLU A 385 -14.98 29.13 -5.63
CA GLU A 385 -14.23 28.79 -4.41
C GLU A 385 -14.06 27.27 -4.26
N TYR A 386 -15.13 26.49 -4.50
CA TYR A 386 -15.08 25.03 -4.50
C TYR A 386 -14.20 24.48 -5.63
N GLU A 387 -14.35 25.00 -6.85
CA GLU A 387 -13.54 24.61 -8.00
C GLU A 387 -12.06 24.89 -7.76
N LYS A 388 -11.72 26.02 -7.13
CA LYS A 388 -10.34 26.34 -6.74
C LYS A 388 -9.75 25.26 -5.83
N VAL A 389 -10.44 24.90 -4.75
CA VAL A 389 -9.98 23.84 -3.82
C VAL A 389 -9.87 22.50 -4.55
N SER A 390 -10.86 22.17 -5.38
CA SER A 390 -10.87 20.92 -6.15
C SER A 390 -9.72 20.84 -7.16
N ARG A 391 -9.37 21.94 -7.83
CA ARG A 391 -8.21 21.98 -8.75
C ARG A 391 -6.89 21.86 -8.03
N LYS A 392 -6.75 22.49 -6.84
CA LYS A 392 -5.56 22.33 -6.01
C LYS A 392 -5.35 20.87 -5.60
N HIS A 393 -6.41 20.23 -5.10
CA HIS A 393 -6.41 18.82 -4.74
C HIS A 393 -6.09 17.91 -5.94
N ALA A 394 -6.73 18.14 -7.09
CA ALA A 394 -6.48 17.35 -8.29
C ALA A 394 -5.01 17.40 -8.75
N ILE A 395 -4.36 18.57 -8.67
CA ILE A 395 -2.93 18.70 -8.99
C ILE A 395 -2.08 17.84 -8.04
N TYR A 396 -2.35 17.89 -6.75
CA TYR A 396 -1.61 17.06 -5.77
C TYR A 396 -1.89 15.57 -5.99
N SER A 397 -3.13 15.18 -6.27
CA SER A 397 -3.51 13.80 -6.55
C SER A 397 -2.80 13.25 -7.79
N ASP A 398 -2.74 14.01 -8.88
CA ASP A 398 -2.02 13.63 -10.10
C ASP A 398 -0.51 13.47 -9.84
N ILE A 399 0.06 14.29 -8.95
CA ILE A 399 1.48 14.17 -8.57
C ILE A 399 1.72 12.95 -7.70
N ILE A 400 0.89 12.71 -6.69
CA ILE A 400 0.99 11.52 -5.83
C ILE A 400 0.91 10.26 -6.70
N GLU A 401 0.02 10.26 -7.70
CA GLU A 401 -0.08 9.16 -8.64
C GLU A 401 1.18 9.00 -9.51
N LEU A 402 1.77 10.11 -9.98
CA LEU A 402 3.07 10.08 -10.67
C LEU A 402 4.19 9.52 -9.78
N GLU A 403 4.27 9.95 -8.52
CA GLU A 403 5.25 9.47 -7.55
C GLU A 403 5.06 7.98 -7.28
N ARG A 404 3.82 7.54 -7.08
CA ARG A 404 3.45 6.13 -6.89
C ARG A 404 3.92 5.26 -8.05
N MET A 405 3.57 5.65 -9.28
CA MET A 405 3.90 4.84 -10.46
C MET A 405 5.39 4.85 -10.82
N THR A 406 6.14 5.91 -10.48
CA THR A 406 7.56 6.04 -10.84
C THR A 406 8.52 5.69 -9.71
N GLY A 407 8.05 5.66 -8.47
CA GLY A 407 8.89 5.52 -7.27
C GLY A 407 9.81 6.73 -7.04
N GLN A 408 9.56 7.87 -7.68
CA GLN A 408 10.39 9.09 -7.57
C GLN A 408 9.58 10.24 -6.95
N PRO A 409 10.16 11.01 -6.02
CA PRO A 409 9.49 12.18 -5.48
C PRO A 409 9.50 13.34 -6.49
N PHE A 410 8.35 13.98 -6.66
CA PHE A 410 8.13 15.17 -7.48
C PHE A 410 7.62 16.35 -6.66
N LEU A 411 6.96 16.10 -5.54
CA LEU A 411 6.80 17.03 -4.43
C LEU A 411 8.18 17.14 -3.77
N GLY A 412 8.89 18.23 -4.03
CA GLY A 412 10.16 18.51 -3.37
C GLY A 412 10.01 18.27 -1.86
N VAL A 413 10.94 17.52 -1.27
CA VAL A 413 10.89 17.11 0.15
C VAL A 413 10.73 18.35 1.03
N GLN A 414 9.49 18.70 1.36
CA GLN A 414 9.20 19.74 2.33
C GLN A 414 9.34 19.08 3.70
N GLN A 415 10.38 19.54 4.42
CA GLN A 415 10.96 18.95 5.64
C GLN A 415 9.99 18.85 6.83
#